data_AF-A0A1Z5RHP7-F1
#
_entry.id   AF-A0A1Z5RHP7-F1
#
_cell.length_a   1.000
_cell.length_b   1.000
_cell.length_c   1.000
_cell.angle_alpha   90.00
_cell.angle_beta   90.00
_cell.angle_gamma   90.00
#
_symmetry.space_group_name_H-M   'P 1'
#
loop_
_entity.id
_entity.type
_entity.pdbx_description
1 polymer ?
#
loop_
_entity_poly.entity_id
_entity_poly.type
_entity_poly.pdbx_seq_one_letter_code
_entity_poly.pdbx_strand_id
1 'polypeptide(L)'
;MAYTTTFQAIARMFMLAMRLSKSKRNHRISSWRREYPSCVTKVTSKHKDRNLEGFFVYNFMKLWDGVRLSPINNLSRSLRTEFLAEILASRANECYDNIPEDIQYLIKKLEKM
;
A
#
# COMPACT_ATOMS: atom_id res chain seq x y z
N MET A 1 -26.38 6.00 -7.62
CA MET A 1 -25.58 5.53 -8.78
C MET A 1 -24.21 6.23 -8.86
N ALA A 2 -23.50 6.41 -7.74
CA ALA A 2 -22.22 7.15 -7.71
C ALA A 2 -20.98 6.23 -7.77
N TYR A 3 -21.10 4.98 -7.34
CA TYR A 3 -19.96 4.06 -7.25
C TYR A 3 -19.59 3.43 -8.61
N THR A 4 -20.56 3.24 -9.50
CA THR A 4 -20.35 2.58 -10.79
C THR A 4 -19.41 3.38 -11.71
N THR A 5 -19.58 4.70 -11.73
CA THR A 5 -18.70 5.61 -12.49
C THR A 5 -17.29 5.62 -11.91
N THR A 6 -17.15 5.63 -10.58
CA THR A 6 -15.86 5.52 -9.90
C THR A 6 -15.15 4.20 -10.22
N PHE A 7 -15.86 3.07 -10.17
CA PHE A 7 -15.29 1.77 -10.53
C PHE A 7 -14.86 1.70 -11.99
N GLN A 8 -15.64 2.27 -12.90
CA GLN A 8 -15.28 2.34 -14.32
C GLN A 8 -14.05 3.23 -14.55
N ALA A 9 -13.94 4.35 -13.83
CA ALA A 9 -12.75 5.20 -13.88
C ALA A 9 -11.51 4.45 -13.38
N ILE A 10 -11.59 3.78 -12.23
CA ILE A 10 -10.48 2.97 -11.67
C ILE A 10 -10.07 1.88 -12.67
N ALA A 11 -11.03 1.15 -13.25
CA ALA A 11 -10.74 0.09 -14.21
C ALA A 11 -10.04 0.61 -15.46
N ARG A 12 -10.49 1.76 -16.00
CA ARG A 12 -9.85 2.42 -17.16
C ARG A 12 -8.42 2.85 -16.83
N MET A 13 -8.22 3.47 -15.67
CA MET A 13 -6.89 3.93 -15.23
C MET A 13 -5.93 2.76 -15.00
N PHE A 14 -6.41 1.69 -14.38
CA PHE A 14 -5.64 0.46 -14.22
C PHE A 14 -5.23 -0.12 -15.57
N MET A 15 -6.15 -0.24 -16.54
CA MET A 15 -5.82 -0.73 -17.89
C MET A 15 -4.79 0.15 -18.60
N LEU A 16 -4.88 1.47 -18.46
CA LEU A 16 -3.92 2.41 -19.03
C LEU A 16 -2.53 2.21 -18.43
N ALA A 17 -2.42 2.15 -17.09
CA ALA A 17 -1.17 1.89 -16.39
C ALA A 17 -0.57 0.52 -16.77
N MET A 18 -1.40 -0.51 -16.90
CA MET A 18 -1.01 -1.83 -17.38
C MET A 18 -0.46 -1.80 -18.82
N ARG A 19 -1.07 -0.99 -19.70
CA ARG A 19 -0.62 -0.83 -21.09
C ARG A 19 0.70 -0.05 -21.18
N LEU A 20 0.86 1.02 -20.41
CA LEU A 20 2.09 1.83 -20.35
C LEU A 20 3.26 1.05 -19.75
N SER A 21 3.00 0.24 -18.73
CA SER A 21 4.03 -0.60 -18.10
C SER A 21 4.42 -1.82 -18.95
N LYS A 22 3.65 -2.18 -19.99
CA LYS A 22 3.86 -3.38 -20.81
C LYS A 22 5.22 -3.41 -21.50
N SER A 23 5.77 -2.26 -21.89
CA SER A 23 7.10 -2.16 -22.51
C SER A 23 8.27 -2.30 -21.51
N LYS A 24 8.04 -1.99 -20.23
CA LYS A 24 9.05 -2.06 -19.16
C LYS A 24 8.97 -3.33 -18.32
N ARG A 25 7.91 -4.12 -18.48
CA ARG A 25 7.74 -5.37 -17.73
C ARG A 25 8.51 -6.50 -18.38
N ASN A 26 9.28 -7.23 -17.57
CA ASN A 26 9.54 -8.63 -17.87
C ASN A 26 8.17 -9.32 -18.01
N HIS A 27 7.87 -9.77 -19.23
CA HIS A 27 6.53 -10.20 -19.64
C HIS A 27 6.01 -11.42 -18.85
N ARG A 28 6.89 -12.07 -18.07
CA ARG A 28 6.56 -13.16 -17.18
C ARG A 28 6.65 -12.68 -15.74
N ILE A 29 5.49 -12.51 -15.08
CA ILE A 29 5.43 -12.30 -13.63
C ILE A 29 6.16 -13.44 -12.89
N SER A 30 6.15 -14.65 -13.45
CA SER A 30 6.89 -15.79 -12.91
C SER A 30 8.41 -15.62 -12.90
N SER A 31 8.97 -14.69 -13.68
CA SER A 31 10.40 -14.38 -13.68
C SER A 31 10.74 -13.19 -12.76
N TRP A 32 9.77 -12.64 -12.02
CA TRP A 32 10.03 -11.55 -11.10
C TRP A 32 10.76 -12.09 -9.88
N ARG A 33 11.76 -11.34 -9.42
CA ARG A 33 12.49 -11.68 -8.19
C ARG A 33 11.51 -11.59 -7.02
N ARG A 34 11.34 -12.70 -6.30
CA ARG A 34 10.56 -12.73 -5.06
C ARG A 34 11.48 -12.30 -3.93
N GLU A 35 11.09 -11.25 -3.23
CA GLU A 35 11.80 -10.77 -2.05
C GLU A 35 10.96 -11.09 -0.82
N TYR A 36 11.59 -11.76 0.13
CA TYR A 36 10.96 -12.12 1.38
C TYR A 36 11.62 -11.30 2.50
N PRO A 37 10.81 -10.61 3.31
CA PRO A 37 11.31 -9.92 4.48
C PRO A 37 12.12 -10.80 5.40
N SER A 38 13.32 -10.36 5.72
CA SER A 38 14.07 -10.90 6.85
C SER A 38 13.43 -10.40 8.16
N CYS A 39 13.47 -11.23 9.21
CA CYS A 39 13.05 -10.87 10.57
C CYS A 39 11.54 -10.62 10.80
N VAL A 40 10.63 -11.23 10.02
CA VAL A 40 9.18 -11.12 10.28
C VAL A 40 8.81 -11.76 11.61
N THR A 41 8.17 -10.99 12.48
CA THR A 41 7.51 -11.51 13.69
C THR A 41 6.44 -12.52 13.27
N LYS A 42 6.68 -13.82 13.52
CA LYS A 42 5.64 -14.84 13.35
C LYS A 42 4.56 -14.62 14.39
N VAL A 43 3.35 -14.28 13.95
CA VAL A 43 2.18 -14.25 14.83
C VAL A 43 1.88 -15.69 15.23
N THR A 44 2.19 -16.06 16.47
CA THR A 44 1.87 -17.38 17.01
C THR A 44 0.37 -17.50 17.21
N SER A 45 -0.19 -18.67 16.91
CA SER A 45 -1.63 -18.96 16.84
C SER A 45 -2.44 -18.69 18.12
N LYS A 46 -1.77 -18.36 19.24
CA LYS A 46 -2.40 -17.99 20.51
C LYS A 46 -3.06 -16.61 20.49
N HIS A 47 -2.69 -15.75 19.54
CA HIS A 47 -3.29 -14.42 19.33
C HIS A 47 -4.10 -14.36 18.04
N LYS A 48 -5.06 -15.29 17.88
CA LYS A 48 -5.98 -15.38 16.75
C LYS A 48 -7.06 -14.27 16.75
N ASP A 49 -6.68 -13.04 17.10
CA ASP A 49 -7.52 -11.89 16.82
C ASP A 49 -7.44 -11.60 15.32
N ARG A 50 -8.36 -12.19 14.54
CA ARG A 50 -8.55 -11.87 13.10
C ARG A 50 -8.68 -10.36 12.85
N ASN A 51 -9.08 -9.62 13.88
CA ASN A 51 -9.26 -8.18 13.86
C ASN A 51 -7.93 -7.39 13.86
N LEU A 52 -6.77 -8.05 13.92
CA LEU A 52 -5.45 -7.40 13.91
C LEU A 52 -4.72 -7.47 12.57
N GLU A 53 -5.21 -8.27 11.62
CA GLU A 53 -4.56 -8.49 10.32
C GLU A 53 -4.33 -7.18 9.55
N GLY A 54 -5.32 -6.28 9.53
CA GLY A 54 -5.19 -4.97 8.89
C GLY A 54 -4.09 -4.10 9.50
N PHE A 55 -3.90 -4.15 10.82
CA PHE A 55 -2.85 -3.40 11.51
C PHE A 55 -1.46 -3.96 11.20
N PHE A 56 -1.34 -5.29 11.04
CA PHE A 56 -0.08 -5.90 10.61
C PHE A 56 0.29 -5.52 9.18
N VAL A 57 -0.67 -5.52 8.26
CA VAL A 57 -0.43 -5.08 6.87
C VAL A 57 -0.05 -3.59 6.82
N TYR A 58 -0.73 -2.74 7.58
CA TYR A 58 -0.40 -1.33 7.67
C TYR A 58 1.04 -1.11 8.17
N ASN A 59 1.39 -1.74 9.29
CA ASN A 59 2.75 -1.65 9.84
C ASN A 59 3.79 -2.27 8.92
N PHE A 60 3.44 -3.32 8.18
CA PHE A 60 4.30 -3.87 7.13
C PHE A 60 4.62 -2.83 6.06
N MET A 61 3.59 -2.22 5.48
CA MET A 61 3.76 -1.22 4.43
C MET A 61 4.55 0.01 4.93
N LYS A 62 4.39 0.36 6.20
CA LYS A 62 5.09 1.49 6.82
C LYS A 62 6.57 1.19 7.12
N LEU A 63 6.89 0.00 7.62
CA LEU A 63 8.22 -0.32 8.16
C LEU A 63 9.11 -1.09 7.18
N TRP A 64 8.57 -1.53 6.05
CA TRP A 64 9.32 -2.29 5.06
C TRP A 64 10.21 -1.36 4.22
N ASP A 65 11.53 -1.49 4.39
CA ASP A 65 12.54 -0.70 3.68
C ASP A 65 13.03 -1.34 2.36
N GLY A 66 12.45 -2.49 1.97
CA GLY A 66 12.88 -3.29 0.82
C GLY A 66 13.86 -4.42 1.16
N VAL A 67 14.40 -4.48 2.37
CA VAL A 67 15.41 -5.48 2.79
C VAL A 67 15.04 -6.14 4.12
N ARG A 68 14.63 -5.35 5.12
CA ARG A 68 14.33 -5.79 6.48
C ARG A 68 12.99 -5.24 6.92
N LEU A 69 12.29 -6.04 7.71
CA LEU A 69 11.11 -5.59 8.41
C LEU A 69 11.48 -5.40 9.88
N SER A 70 11.32 -4.17 10.38
CA SER A 70 11.47 -3.91 11.81
C SER A 70 10.43 -4.71 12.62
N PRO A 71 10.76 -5.17 13.84
CA PRO A 71 9.82 -5.95 14.65
C PRO A 71 8.52 -5.18 14.88
N ILE A 72 7.39 -5.81 14.50
CA ILE A 72 6.07 -5.24 14.69
C ILE A 72 5.52 -5.69 16.05
N ASN A 73 4.97 -4.74 16.80
CA ASN A 73 4.26 -5.02 18.05
C ASN A 73 3.05 -5.93 17.80
N ASN A 74 2.79 -6.91 18.66
CA ASN A 74 1.65 -7.82 18.55
C ASN A 74 0.52 -7.52 19.54
N LEU A 75 0.66 -6.47 20.34
CA LEU A 75 -0.34 -6.05 21.32
C LEU A 75 -1.47 -5.26 20.63
N SER A 76 -2.67 -5.83 20.67
CA SER A 76 -3.90 -5.27 20.10
C SER A 76 -4.14 -3.79 20.46
N ARG A 77 -3.97 -3.43 21.73
CA ARG A 77 -4.16 -2.06 22.22
C ARG A 77 -3.14 -1.09 21.61
N SER A 78 -1.87 -1.47 21.62
CA SER A 78 -0.79 -0.63 21.09
C SER A 78 -0.95 -0.39 19.59
N LEU A 79 -1.22 -1.45 18.81
CA LEU A 79 -1.45 -1.35 17.36
C LEU A 79 -2.59 -0.39 17.02
N ARG A 80 -3.71 -0.44 17.77
CA ARG A 80 -4.84 0.47 17.58
C ARG A 80 -4.51 1.91 17.95
N THR A 81 -3.80 2.11 19.06
CA THR A 81 -3.40 3.44 19.52
C THR A 81 -2.41 4.10 18.57
N GLU A 82 -1.40 3.36 18.10
CA GLU A 82 -0.44 3.84 17.10
C GLU A 82 -1.15 4.22 15.80
N PHE A 83 -2.00 3.34 15.27
CA PHE A 83 -2.76 3.62 14.06
C PHE A 83 -3.66 4.85 14.19
N LEU A 84 -4.36 5.00 15.33
CA LEU A 84 -5.21 6.17 15.58
C LEU A 84 -4.38 7.45 15.68
N ALA A 85 -3.25 7.42 16.39
CA ALA A 85 -2.35 8.56 16.51
C ALA A 85 -1.84 9.00 15.13
N GLU A 86 -1.52 8.06 14.24
CA GLU A 86 -1.08 8.35 12.87
C GLU A 86 -2.19 8.95 12.01
N ILE A 87 -3.42 8.42 12.08
CA ILE A 87 -4.55 9.04 11.38
C ILE A 87 -4.77 10.48 11.84
N LEU A 88 -4.73 10.71 13.17
CA LEU A 88 -4.95 12.03 13.74
C LEU A 88 -3.80 13.00 13.42
N ALA A 89 -2.58 12.50 13.28
CA ALA A 89 -1.43 13.29 12.87
C ALA A 89 -1.40 13.56 11.35
N SER A 90 -1.98 12.67 10.54
CA SER A 90 -1.96 12.79 9.09
C SER A 90 -2.71 14.03 8.64
N ARG A 91 -2.05 14.88 7.85
CA ARG A 91 -2.73 15.98 7.16
C ARG A 91 -3.36 15.45 5.87
N ALA A 92 -4.55 15.95 5.52
CA ALA A 92 -5.30 15.52 4.33
C ALA A 92 -4.51 15.62 3.00
N ASN A 93 -3.42 16.39 2.96
CA ASN A 93 -2.58 16.63 1.78
C ASN A 93 -1.21 15.93 1.79
N GLU A 94 -0.86 15.12 2.79
CA GLU A 94 0.41 14.36 2.77
C GLU A 94 0.49 13.42 1.57
N CYS A 95 -0.64 12.98 1.01
CA CYS A 95 -0.65 12.17 -0.20
C CYS A 95 -0.15 12.97 -1.43
N TYR A 96 -0.52 14.25 -1.57
CA TYR A 96 -0.18 15.02 -2.76
C TYR A 96 1.31 15.39 -2.79
N ASP A 97 1.88 15.80 -1.64
CA ASP A 97 3.28 16.22 -1.53
C ASP A 97 4.27 15.04 -1.53
N ASN A 98 3.82 13.82 -1.16
CA ASN A 98 4.65 12.61 -1.15
C ASN A 98 4.58 11.79 -2.45
N ILE A 99 3.71 12.15 -3.40
CA ILE A 99 3.71 11.53 -4.72
C ILE A 99 4.87 12.13 -5.52
N PRO A 100 5.79 11.33 -6.07
CA PRO A 100 6.84 11.81 -6.97
C PRO A 100 6.29 12.68 -8.10
N GLU A 101 6.99 13.76 -8.46
CA GLU A 101 6.53 14.80 -9.40
C GLU A 101 6.11 14.23 -10.76
N ASP A 102 6.77 13.17 -11.22
CA ASP A 102 6.43 12.44 -12.44
C ASP A 102 5.07 11.71 -12.34
N ILE A 103 4.75 11.15 -11.17
CA ILE A 103 3.45 10.56 -10.88
C ILE A 103 2.39 11.65 -10.69
N GLN A 104 2.71 12.78 -10.04
CA GLN A 104 1.78 13.92 -9.94
C GLN A 104 1.43 14.48 -11.32
N TYR A 105 2.43 14.62 -12.20
CA TYR A 105 2.23 15.06 -13.57
C TYR A 105 1.31 14.11 -14.33
N LEU A 106 1.50 12.80 -14.16
CA LEU A 106 0.59 11.79 -14.72
C LEU A 106 -0.83 11.96 -14.17
N ILE A 107 -1.02 12.08 -12.86
CA ILE A 107 -2.34 12.27 -12.24
C ILE A 107 -3.03 13.53 -12.78
N LYS A 108 -2.35 14.68 -12.82
CA LYS A 108 -2.89 15.93 -13.38
C LYS A 108 -3.24 15.82 -14.86
N LYS A 109 -2.48 15.05 -15.64
CA LYS A 109 -2.80 14.78 -17.05
C LYS A 109 -4.04 13.92 -17.18
N LEU A 110 -4.26 12.98 -16.26
CA LEU A 110 -5.45 12.12 -16.22
C LEU A 110 -6.71 12.87 -15.79
N GLU A 111 -6.61 13.87 -14.90
CA GLU A 111 -7.74 14.72 -14.47
C GLU A 111 -8.25 15.66 -15.57
N LYS A 112 -7.42 15.94 -16.59
CA LYS A 112 -7.76 16.83 -17.71
C LYS A 112 -8.30 16.09 -18.95
N MET A 113 -8.39 14.75 -18.91
CA MET A 113 -8.95 13.91 -19.99
C MET A 113 -10.37 13.49 -19.65
#